data_AF-A0A0V1G9Z5-F1
#
_entry.id   AF-A0A0V1G9Z5-F1
#
_cell.length_a   1.000
_cell.length_b   1.000
_cell.length_c   1.000
_cell.angle_alpha   90.00
_cell.angle_beta   90.00
_cell.angle_gamma   90.00
#
_symmetry.space_group_name_H-M   'P 1'
#
loop_
_entity.id
_entity.type
_entity.pdbx_description
1 polymer ?
#
loop_
_entity_poly.entity_id
_entity_poly.type
_entity_poly.pdbx_seq_one_letter_code
_entity_poly.pdbx_strand_id
1 'polypeptide(L)'
;MKTVQNETFRDEKSLLMKGKLSGNSRLIHLTPFIDEFGVIRVGGRLQQSNLLYQHKHPAILPNKHNITDLIIQGEHKHQWHAG
;
A
#
# COMPACT_ATOMS: atom_id res chain seq x y z
N MET A 1 1.75 9.16 -5.06
CA MET A 1 1.24 7.88 -4.54
C MET A 1 -0.20 7.58 -4.96
N LYS A 2 -1.19 8.40 -4.55
CA LYS A 2 -2.62 8.22 -4.88
C LYS A 2 -2.92 8.02 -6.38
N THR A 3 -2.33 8.85 -7.25
CA THR A 3 -2.53 8.77 -8.71
C THR A 3 -2.12 7.40 -9.27
N VAL A 4 -0.95 6.93 -8.89
CA VAL A 4 -0.39 5.65 -9.37
C VAL A 4 -1.24 4.45 -8.88
N GLN A 5 -1.75 4.51 -7.64
CA GLN A 5 -2.69 3.50 -7.16
C GLN A 5 -4.03 3.53 -7.92
N ASN A 6 -4.53 4.70 -8.30
CA ASN A 6 -5.76 4.80 -9.09
C ASN A 6 -5.61 4.19 -10.48
N GLU A 7 -4.41 4.26 -11.06
CA GLU A 7 -4.10 3.65 -12.35
C GLU A 7 -3.91 2.14 -12.23
N THR A 8 -3.21 1.67 -11.20
CA THR A 8 -2.82 0.26 -11.07
C THR A 8 -3.85 -0.61 -10.35
N PHE A 9 -4.57 -0.05 -9.39
CA PHE A 9 -5.50 -0.75 -8.49
C PHE A 9 -6.93 -0.20 -8.61
N ARG A 10 -7.31 0.25 -9.81
CA ARG A 10 -8.59 0.92 -10.05
C ARG A 10 -9.78 0.07 -9.59
N ASP A 11 -9.76 -1.21 -9.92
CA ASP A 11 -10.84 -2.15 -9.63
C ASP A 11 -10.86 -2.49 -8.14
N GLU A 12 -9.71 -2.79 -7.55
CA GLU A 12 -9.59 -3.03 -6.11
C GLU A 12 -10.06 -1.83 -5.31
N LYS A 13 -9.73 -0.61 -5.74
CA LYS A 13 -10.17 0.62 -5.09
C LYS A 13 -11.68 0.79 -5.15
N SER A 14 -12.29 0.55 -6.32
CA SER A 14 -13.75 0.60 -6.49
C SER A 14 -14.45 -0.42 -5.59
N LEU A 15 -13.90 -1.64 -5.50
CA LEU A 15 -14.42 -2.70 -4.64
C LEU A 15 -14.26 -2.38 -3.15
N LEU A 16 -13.13 -1.79 -2.75
CA LEU A 16 -12.89 -1.33 -1.38
C LEU A 16 -13.83 -0.20 -0.97
N MET A 17 -14.13 0.74 -1.86
CA MET A 17 -15.14 1.77 -1.59
C MET A 17 -16.54 1.19 -1.38
N LYS A 18 -16.83 0.04 -1.99
CA LYS A 18 -18.08 -0.72 -1.79
C LYS A 18 -18.03 -1.64 -0.56
N GLY A 19 -16.94 -1.61 0.21
CA GLY A 19 -16.76 -2.40 1.43
C GLY A 19 -16.46 -3.88 1.21
N LYS A 20 -16.23 -4.32 -0.04
CA LYS A 20 -15.96 -5.74 -0.33
C LYS A 20 -14.92 -5.90 -1.43
N LEU A 21 -13.72 -6.30 -1.05
CA LEU A 21 -12.69 -6.73 -1.98
C LEU A 21 -12.94 -8.18 -2.44
N SER A 22 -12.68 -8.46 -3.71
CA SER A 22 -12.77 -9.83 -4.25
C SER A 22 -11.72 -10.74 -3.59
N GLY A 23 -12.09 -11.98 -3.27
CA GLY A 23 -11.17 -12.99 -2.73
C GLY A 23 -10.02 -13.33 -3.70
N ASN A 24 -10.18 -13.06 -4.99
CA ASN A 24 -9.14 -13.25 -6.01
C ASN A 24 -8.25 -12.01 -6.20
N SER A 25 -8.48 -10.93 -5.43
CA SER A 25 -7.65 -9.75 -5.51
C SER A 25 -6.24 -10.03 -5.00
N ARG A 26 -5.24 -9.55 -5.73
CA ARG A 26 -3.83 -9.59 -5.31
C ARG A 26 -3.58 -8.86 -3.99
N LEU A 27 -4.49 -7.97 -3.57
CA LEU A 27 -4.36 -7.20 -2.33
C LEU A 27 -5.04 -7.87 -1.14
N ILE A 28 -5.83 -8.94 -1.30
CA ILE A 28 -6.70 -9.47 -0.23
C ILE A 28 -5.92 -9.85 1.04
N HIS A 29 -4.72 -10.41 0.89
CA HIS A 29 -3.87 -10.83 1.99
C HIS A 29 -3.21 -9.68 2.75
N LEU A 30 -3.25 -8.45 2.22
CA LEU A 30 -2.71 -7.25 2.86
C LEU A 30 -3.75 -6.53 3.75
N THR A 31 -4.94 -7.11 3.90
CA THR A 31 -6.08 -6.53 4.62
C THR A 31 -6.29 -5.04 4.25
N PRO A 32 -6.43 -4.73 2.95
CA PRO A 32 -6.28 -3.38 2.45
C PRO A 32 -7.47 -2.51 2.84
N PHE A 33 -7.22 -1.23 3.10
CA PHE A 33 -8.26 -0.23 3.35
C PHE A 33 -7.87 1.11 2.73
N ILE A 34 -8.86 1.99 2.56
CA ILE A 34 -8.66 3.35 2.05
C ILE A 34 -8.59 4.31 3.23
N ASP A 35 -7.53 5.12 3.31
CA ASP A 35 -7.39 6.16 4.33
C ASP A 35 -8.18 7.44 4.00
N GLU A 36 -8.15 8.41 4.91
CA GLU A 36 -8.81 9.72 4.75
C GLU A 36 -8.30 10.52 3.53
N PHE A 37 -7.10 10.21 3.03
CA PHE A 37 -6.51 10.85 1.85
C PHE A 37 -6.85 10.12 0.54
N GLY A 38 -7.54 8.98 0.63
CA GLY A 38 -7.91 8.15 -0.52
C GLY A 38 -6.78 7.25 -1.02
N VAL A 39 -5.80 6.93 -0.18
CA VAL A 39 -4.67 6.03 -0.43
C VAL A 39 -5.01 4.63 0.10
N ILE A 40 -4.70 3.59 -0.68
CA ILE A 40 -4.84 2.20 -0.26
C ILE A 40 -3.64 1.84 0.63
N ARG A 41 -3.91 1.39 1.85
CA ARG A 41 -2.91 1.04 2.88
C ARG A 41 -3.08 -0.39 3.36
N VAL A 42 -2.01 -0.93 3.93
CA VAL A 42 -1.98 -2.26 4.58
C VAL A 42 -2.64 -2.20 5.97
N GLY A 43 -3.51 -3.16 6.26
CA GLY A 43 -4.15 -3.33 7.56
C GLY A 43 -3.62 -4.54 8.34
N GLY A 44 -4.23 -4.81 9.49
CA GLY A 44 -4.03 -6.07 10.24
C GLY A 44 -2.83 -6.07 11.17
N ARG A 45 -1.77 -6.81 10.81
CA ARG A 45 -0.73 -7.35 11.73
C ARG A 45 -0.14 -6.35 12.74
N LEU A 46 0.03 -5.09 12.35
CA LEU A 46 0.69 -4.06 13.17
C LEU A 46 -0.28 -3.17 13.95
N GLN A 47 -1.59 -3.44 13.93
CA GLN A 47 -2.61 -2.60 14.58
C GLN A 47 -2.36 -2.39 16.07
N GLN A 48 -1.86 -3.40 16.78
CA GLN A 48 -1.62 -3.35 18.23
C GLN A 48 -0.21 -2.87 18.60
N SER A 49 0.59 -2.42 17.64
CA SER A 49 1.94 -1.92 17.91
C SER A 49 1.95 -0.44 18.30
N ASN A 50 2.95 -0.01 19.08
CA ASN A 50 3.19 1.39 19.41
C ASN A 50 3.93 2.17 18.30
N LEU A 51 3.80 1.72 17.05
CA LEU A 51 4.42 2.37 15.91
C LEU A 51 3.60 3.59 15.45
N LEU A 52 4.28 4.52 14.76
CA LEU A 52 3.61 5.62 14.06
C LEU A 52 2.63 5.08 13.02
N TYR A 53 1.55 5.83 12.77
CA TYR A 53 0.48 5.43 11.85
C TYR A 53 1.00 4.97 10.48
N GLN A 54 1.94 5.70 9.89
CA GLN A 54 2.54 5.39 8.60
C GLN A 54 3.33 4.07 8.57
N HIS A 55 3.91 3.67 9.71
CA HIS A 55 4.63 2.40 9.84
C HIS A 55 3.66 1.25 10.13
N LYS A 56 2.54 1.52 10.82
CA LYS A 56 1.46 0.54 11.04
C LYS A 56 0.66 0.25 9.78
N HIS A 57 0.44 1.30 8.98
CA HIS A 57 -0.39 1.31 7.78
C HIS A 57 0.40 1.85 6.59
N PRO A 58 1.43 1.13 6.13
CA PRO A 58 2.20 1.54 4.97
C PRO A 58 1.30 1.61 3.73
N ALA A 59 1.59 2.56 2.83
CA ALA A 59 0.91 2.67 1.56
C ALA A 59 1.29 1.49 0.65
N ILE A 60 0.30 0.90 -0.03
CA ILE A 60 0.54 -0.23 -0.93
C ILE A 60 1.19 0.27 -2.23
N LEU A 61 2.47 -0.05 -2.42
CA LEU A 61 3.20 0.28 -3.64
C LEU A 61 2.82 -0.68 -4.79
N PRO A 62 2.54 -0.19 -6.00
CA PRO A 62 2.35 -1.03 -7.18
C PRO A 62 3.69 -1.66 -7.61
N ASN A 63 3.70 -2.96 -7.92
CA ASN A 63 4.96 -3.69 -8.14
C ASN A 63 5.71 -3.34 -9.44
N LYS A 64 5.03 -2.77 -10.43
CA LYS A 64 5.58 -2.47 -11.76
C LYS A 64 5.32 -1.01 -12.10
N HIS A 65 5.95 -0.12 -11.36
CA HIS A 65 5.88 1.31 -11.64
C HIS A 65 7.19 1.99 -11.26
N ASN A 66 7.68 2.88 -12.13
CA ASN A 66 8.96 3.58 -11.93
C ASN A 66 9.04 4.28 -10.57
N ILE A 67 7.92 4.81 -10.07
CA ILE A 67 7.87 5.44 -8.74
C ILE A 67 8.22 4.44 -7.61
N THR A 68 7.80 3.19 -7.73
CA THR A 68 8.07 2.15 -6.73
C THR A 68 9.55 1.79 -6.76
N ASP A 69 10.12 1.65 -7.95
CA ASP A 69 11.56 1.39 -8.12
C ASP A 69 12.40 2.52 -7.52
N LEU A 70 12.01 3.77 -7.77
CA LEU A 70 12.69 4.95 -7.20
C LEU A 70 12.59 5.00 -5.68
N ILE A 71 11.43 4.64 -5.10
CA ILE A 71 11.26 4.56 -3.65
C ILE A 71 12.18 3.47 -3.07
N ILE A 72 12.17 2.27 -3.66
CA ILE A 72 13.03 1.15 -3.21
C ILE A 72 14.50 1.56 -3.29
N GLN A 73 14.94 2.16 -4.40
CA GLN A 73 16.32 2.63 -4.55
C GLN A 73 16.70 3.72 -3.55
N GLY A 74 15.78 4.64 -3.26
CA GLY A 74 15.96 5.68 -2.25
C GLY A 74 16.17 5.08 -0.86
N GLU A 75 15.29 4.17 -0.45
CA GLU A 75 15.37 3.49 0.85
C GLU A 75 16.61 2.61 0.95
N HIS A 76 16.96 1.86 -0.10
CA HIS A 76 18.18 1.04 -0.13
C HIS A 76 19.44 1.90 0.07
N LYS A 77 19.52 3.08 -0.58
CA LYS A 77 20.63 4.03 -0.37
C LYS A 77 20.63 4.62 1.03
N HIS A 78 19.46 4.98 1.56
CA HIS A 78 19.32 5.53 2.90
C HIS A 78 19.77 4.53 3.99
N GLN A 79 19.49 3.24 3.76
CA GLN A 79 19.88 2.15 4.65
C GLN A 79 21.29 1.59 4.34
N TRP A 80 22.15 2.35 3.65
CA TRP A 80 23.52 1.95 3.33
C TRP A 80 23.62 0.59 2.62
N HIS A 81 22.72 0.36 1.67
CA HIS A 81 22.64 -0.86 0.88
C HIS A 81 22.16 -2.10 1.64
N ALA A 82 21.35 -1.94 2.69
CA ALA A 82 20.66 -3.07 3.31
C ALA A 82 19.82 -3.81 2.24
N GLY A 83 20.15 -5.09 2.03
CA GLY A 83 19.57 -5.97 1.03
C GLY A 83 19.98 -7.42 1.30
#